data_AF-A0A4D4L0M6-F1
#
_entry.id   AF-A0A4D4L0M6-F1
#
_cell.length_a   1.000
_cell.length_b   1.000
_cell.length_c   1.000
_cell.angle_alpha   90.00
_cell.angle_beta   90.00
_cell.angle_gamma   90.00
#
_symmetry.space_group_name_H-M   'P 1'
#
loop_
_entity.id
_entity.type
_entity.pdbx_description
1 polymer ?
#
loop_
_entity_poly.entity_id
_entity_poly.type
_entity_poly.pdbx_seq_one_letter_code
_entity_poly.pdbx_strand_id
1 'polypeptide(L)'
;MSVFDPSRRQLLARSGALFGAAALASLPGSALLATPAYAAPSHSKTPTGEEIRTAYRRFRANQARVLTGRPSPNGWEMEKVADGGGAIWSRPVPGTPLEGVTVRIGAPETVLVHVIRRFHYEIDELRKGDVIGWRSPGTVRKGLPEGNQASGTAVRIRPGHYPPGAKGGFFPSRRS
;
A
#
# COMPACT_ATOMS: atom_id res chain seq x y z
N MET A 1 34.00 5.84 -3.93
CA MET A 1 32.97 5.25 -3.05
C MET A 1 32.39 6.36 -2.20
N SER A 2 31.16 6.77 -2.50
CA SER A 2 30.40 7.74 -1.70
C SER A 2 28.94 7.32 -1.77
N VAL A 3 28.39 7.01 -0.61
CA VAL A 3 27.02 6.52 -0.40
C VAL A 3 26.08 7.71 -0.57
N PHE A 4 25.13 7.61 -1.49
CA PHE A 4 24.05 8.59 -1.60
C PHE A 4 23.07 8.37 -0.45
N ASP A 5 22.99 9.37 0.43
CA ASP A 5 22.05 9.45 1.53
C ASP A 5 21.01 10.54 1.19
N PRO A 6 19.80 10.20 0.71
CA PRO A 6 18.81 11.21 0.39
C PRO A 6 18.05 11.65 1.66
N SER A 7 18.48 12.82 2.14
CA SER A 7 17.82 13.71 3.08
C SER A 7 16.28 13.75 2.92
N ARG A 8 15.57 13.39 4.00
CA ARG A 8 14.10 13.32 4.13
C ARG A 8 13.40 14.69 4.23
N ARG A 9 13.91 15.77 3.63
CA ARG A 9 13.41 17.14 3.94
C ARG A 9 13.04 18.06 2.79
N GLN A 10 12.90 17.58 1.54
CA GLN A 10 12.52 18.46 0.42
C GLN A 10 11.55 17.83 -0.59
N LEU A 11 10.40 17.34 -0.13
CA LEU A 11 9.28 16.95 -1.01
C LEU A 11 7.96 17.63 -0.65
N LEU A 12 8.05 18.84 -0.10
CA LEU A 12 6.92 19.75 0.06
C LEU A 12 7.39 21.16 -0.29
N ALA A 13 7.61 21.38 -1.58
CA ALA A 13 7.72 22.73 -2.11
C ALA A 13 7.23 22.73 -3.57
N ARG A 14 6.06 23.35 -3.76
CA ARG A 14 5.73 24.22 -4.89
C ARG A 14 5.42 23.49 -6.22
N SER A 15 4.13 23.32 -6.53
CA SER A 15 3.24 24.28 -7.22
C SER A 15 3.46 24.32 -8.73
N GLY A 16 2.38 24.21 -9.51
CA GLY A 16 2.43 24.50 -10.94
C GLY A 16 1.13 24.17 -11.65
N ALA A 17 0.29 25.17 -11.82
CA ALA A 17 -0.94 25.19 -12.60
C ALA A 17 -0.77 24.64 -14.02
N LEU A 18 -1.75 23.87 -14.51
CA LEU A 18 -1.96 23.46 -15.91
C LEU A 18 -3.41 22.93 -15.99
N PHE A 19 -4.36 23.33 -16.86
CA PHE A 19 -4.47 24.28 -17.96
C PHE A 19 -5.97 24.59 -18.12
N GLY A 20 -6.29 25.81 -18.58
CA GLY A 20 -7.65 26.18 -18.96
C GLY A 20 -8.07 25.59 -20.31
N ALA A 21 -9.38 25.53 -20.53
CA ALA A 21 -9.99 25.59 -21.84
C ALA A 21 -11.41 26.15 -21.69
N ALA A 22 -11.54 27.47 -21.87
CA ALA A 22 -12.81 28.12 -22.13
C ALA A 22 -12.85 28.44 -23.63
N ALA A 23 -13.58 27.64 -24.41
CA ALA A 23 -14.24 28.05 -25.65
C ALA A 23 -14.93 26.85 -26.30
N LEU A 24 -16.23 26.69 -26.09
CA LEU A 24 -17.21 26.16 -27.06
C LEU A 24 -18.57 26.80 -26.69
N ALA A 25 -19.00 27.83 -27.40
CA ALA A 25 -19.85 27.72 -28.59
C ALA A 25 -21.24 27.17 -28.23
N SER A 26 -22.23 28.05 -28.40
CA SER A 26 -23.67 27.86 -28.23
C SER A 26 -24.19 26.53 -28.79
N LEU A 27 -24.79 25.70 -27.93
CA LEU A 27 -25.71 24.64 -28.33
C LEU A 27 -26.92 24.62 -27.37
N PRO A 28 -28.17 24.58 -27.90
CA PRO A 28 -29.37 24.49 -27.09
C PRO A 28 -29.63 23.01 -26.72
N GLY A 29 -29.98 22.76 -25.46
CA GLY A 29 -30.60 21.50 -25.06
C GLY A 29 -29.86 20.69 -24.01
N SER A 30 -30.62 20.28 -22.99
CA SER A 30 -30.29 19.31 -21.93
C SER A 30 -29.65 19.90 -20.68
N ALA A 31 -30.47 20.60 -19.90
CA ALA A 31 -30.25 20.83 -18.47
C ALA A 31 -30.35 19.50 -17.72
N LEU A 32 -29.22 18.83 -17.49
CA LEU A 32 -29.11 17.72 -16.54
C LEU A 32 -28.07 18.07 -15.47
N LEU A 33 -28.59 18.60 -14.37
CA LEU A 33 -28.08 18.50 -13.00
C LEU A 33 -26.55 18.63 -12.83
N ALA A 34 -25.98 19.77 -13.20
CA ALA A 34 -24.76 20.24 -12.56
C ALA A 34 -25.14 20.90 -11.24
N THR A 35 -25.18 20.14 -10.14
CA THR A 35 -25.19 20.72 -8.81
C THR A 35 -23.91 21.55 -8.67
N PRO A 36 -23.99 22.87 -8.42
CA PRO A 36 -22.80 23.63 -8.11
C PRO A 36 -22.22 23.03 -6.82
N ALA A 37 -21.02 22.47 -6.90
CA ALA A 37 -20.24 22.12 -5.72
C ALA A 37 -19.81 23.42 -5.05
N TYR A 38 -20.70 24.00 -4.24
CA TYR A 38 -20.37 25.12 -3.39
C TYR A 38 -19.34 24.60 -2.39
N ALA A 39 -18.08 24.98 -2.56
CA ALA A 39 -17.07 24.77 -1.53
C ALA A 39 -17.54 25.57 -0.31
N ALA A 40 -18.13 24.87 0.67
CA ALA A 40 -18.49 25.50 1.93
C ALA A 40 -17.26 26.23 2.46
N PRO A 41 -17.37 27.50 2.90
CA PRO A 41 -16.25 28.21 3.49
C PRO A 41 -15.80 27.43 4.72
N SER A 42 -14.77 26.61 4.56
CA SER A 42 -14.12 25.93 5.65
C SER A 42 -13.37 27.01 6.41
N HIS A 43 -13.99 27.54 7.47
CA HIS A 43 -13.29 28.37 8.43
C HIS A 43 -12.34 27.45 9.19
N SER A 44 -11.15 27.20 8.63
CA SER A 44 -10.14 26.37 9.25
C SER A 44 -9.62 27.12 10.47
N LYS A 45 -10.24 26.91 11.63
CA LYS A 45 -9.71 27.39 12.90
C LYS A 45 -8.35 26.74 13.12
N THR A 46 -7.30 27.55 13.31
CA THR A 46 -5.98 27.02 13.67
C THR A 46 -6.11 26.22 14.97
N PRO A 47 -5.69 24.95 15.00
CA PRO A 47 -5.81 24.11 16.18
C PRO A 47 -5.09 24.73 17.37
N THR A 48 -5.71 24.67 18.55
CA THR A 48 -5.08 25.14 19.77
C THR A 48 -3.95 24.19 20.21
N GLY A 49 -2.98 24.68 20.99
CA GLY A 49 -1.88 23.84 21.49
C GLY A 49 -2.36 22.65 22.33
N GLU A 50 -3.49 22.79 23.03
CA GLU A 50 -4.09 21.69 23.80
C GLU A 50 -4.73 20.62 22.89
N GLU A 51 -5.44 21.03 21.84
CA GLU A 51 -6.00 20.13 20.84
C GLU A 51 -4.90 19.29 20.19
N ILE A 52 -3.78 19.92 19.82
CA ILE A 52 -2.61 19.23 19.26
C ILE A 52 -2.04 18.20 20.24
N ARG A 53 -1.85 18.58 21.51
CA ARG A 53 -1.33 17.65 22.55
C ARG A 53 -2.27 16.47 22.76
N THR A 54 -3.57 16.70 22.81
CA THR A 54 -4.57 15.64 22.98
C THR A 54 -4.64 14.72 21.76
N ALA A 55 -4.58 15.28 20.55
CA ALA A 55 -4.49 14.51 19.32
C ALA A 55 -3.23 13.63 19.29
N TYR A 56 -2.08 14.20 19.68
CA TYR A 56 -0.81 13.45 19.74
C TYR A 56 -0.86 12.29 20.75
N ARG A 57 -1.42 12.50 21.94
CA ARG A 57 -1.59 11.42 22.94
C ARG A 57 -2.46 10.30 22.41
N ARG A 58 -3.60 10.63 21.78
CA ARG A 58 -4.49 9.65 21.15
C ARG A 58 -3.79 8.88 20.04
N PHE A 59 -3.04 9.58 19.18
CA PHE A 59 -2.25 8.96 18.13
C PHE A 59 -1.22 7.98 18.69
N ARG A 60 -0.44 8.37 19.71
CA ARG A 60 0.54 7.49 20.35
C ARG A 60 -0.09 6.27 21.01
N ALA A 61 -1.22 6.43 21.68
CA ALA A 61 -1.96 5.31 22.27
C ALA A 61 -2.42 4.31 21.20
N ASN A 62 -2.95 4.82 20.08
CA ASN A 62 -3.30 3.98 18.93
C ASN A 62 -2.08 3.28 18.33
N GLN A 63 -0.96 3.98 18.16
CA GLN A 63 0.27 3.39 17.65
C GLN A 63 0.79 2.27 18.57
N ALA A 64 0.74 2.43 19.89
CA ALA A 64 1.16 1.38 20.83
C ALA A 64 0.32 0.09 20.73
N ARG A 65 -0.98 0.23 20.38
CA ARG A 65 -1.88 -0.89 20.14
C ARG A 65 -1.54 -1.65 18.85
N VAL A 66 -1.11 -0.93 17.82
CA VAL A 66 -0.85 -1.49 16.48
C VAL A 66 0.59 -1.97 16.32
N LEU A 67 1.58 -1.17 16.71
CA LEU A 67 3.00 -1.45 16.46
C LEU A 67 3.54 -2.51 17.41
N THR A 68 4.55 -3.24 16.95
CA THR A 68 5.29 -4.21 17.77
C THR A 68 6.50 -3.60 18.46
N GLY A 69 6.99 -2.44 18.00
CA GLY A 69 8.27 -1.86 18.39
C GLY A 69 9.47 -2.63 17.84
N ARG A 70 9.27 -3.43 16.78
CA ARG A 70 10.27 -4.37 16.27
C ARG A 70 10.28 -4.35 14.75
N PRO A 71 11.46 -4.19 14.12
CA PRO A 71 11.57 -4.26 12.68
C PRO A 71 11.54 -5.72 12.19
N SER A 72 11.05 -5.90 10.96
CA SER A 72 11.18 -7.12 10.16
C SER A 72 12.63 -7.27 9.66
N PRO A 73 13.01 -8.42 9.08
CA PRO A 73 14.35 -8.64 8.54
C PRO A 73 14.83 -7.58 7.53
N ASN A 74 13.93 -7.02 6.72
CA ASN A 74 14.23 -5.91 5.80
C ASN A 74 14.14 -4.50 6.44
N GLY A 75 14.08 -4.40 7.77
CA GLY A 75 14.18 -3.15 8.51
C GLY A 75 12.86 -2.37 8.70
N TRP A 76 11.73 -2.90 8.23
CA TRP A 76 10.45 -2.22 8.33
C TRP A 76 9.73 -2.55 9.63
N GLU A 77 9.10 -1.57 10.28
CA GLU A 77 8.34 -1.80 11.51
C GLU A 77 7.24 -2.86 11.29
N MET A 78 7.09 -3.82 12.21
CA MET A 78 6.03 -4.82 12.16
C MET A 78 4.78 -4.36 12.93
N GLU A 79 3.62 -4.77 12.45
CA GLU A 79 2.32 -4.42 13.04
C GLU A 79 1.63 -5.68 13.56
N LYS A 80 0.86 -5.55 14.63
CA LYS A 80 0.12 -6.62 15.31
C LYS A 80 -1.22 -6.94 14.64
N VAL A 81 -1.79 -5.95 13.94
CA VAL A 81 -3.14 -6.01 13.37
C VAL A 81 -3.13 -5.52 11.93
N ALA A 82 -4.00 -6.10 11.11
CA ALA A 82 -4.38 -5.60 9.80
C ALA A 82 -5.76 -4.92 9.87
N ASP A 83 -6.03 -3.97 8.98
CA ASP A 83 -7.34 -3.29 8.86
C ASP A 83 -7.82 -2.64 10.18
N GLY A 84 -6.87 -2.28 11.05
CA GLY A 84 -7.13 -1.94 12.47
C GLY A 84 -6.62 -0.58 12.92
N GLY A 85 -6.37 0.34 11.98
CA GLY A 85 -5.81 1.68 12.24
C GLY A 85 -4.28 1.77 12.12
N GLY A 86 -3.65 0.73 11.56
CA GLY A 86 -2.25 0.69 11.17
C GLY A 86 -2.02 1.05 9.71
N ALA A 87 -0.81 0.75 9.21
CA ALA A 87 -0.48 0.85 7.80
C ALA A 87 -0.73 -0.45 7.04
N ILE A 88 -1.06 -1.55 7.73
CA ILE A 88 -1.44 -2.81 7.08
C ILE A 88 -2.93 -2.82 6.75
N TRP A 89 -3.26 -2.96 5.47
CA TRP A 89 -4.63 -2.98 4.98
C TRP A 89 -4.84 -4.01 3.87
N SER A 90 -6.06 -4.53 3.78
CA SER A 90 -6.52 -5.39 2.71
C SER A 90 -6.80 -4.56 1.45
N ARG A 91 -6.07 -4.87 0.37
CA ARG A 91 -6.09 -4.13 -0.89
C ARG A 91 -6.54 -5.01 -2.04
N PRO A 92 -7.45 -4.54 -2.90
CA PRO A 92 -7.85 -5.31 -4.07
C PRO A 92 -6.66 -5.46 -5.04
N VAL A 93 -6.64 -6.54 -5.80
CA VAL A 93 -5.70 -6.74 -6.92
C VAL A 93 -6.51 -6.76 -8.21
N PRO A 94 -6.66 -5.60 -8.90
CA PRO A 94 -7.52 -5.50 -10.07
C PRO A 94 -7.13 -6.48 -11.18
N GLY A 95 -8.13 -7.09 -11.81
CA GLY A 95 -7.93 -8.04 -12.91
C GLY A 95 -7.59 -9.47 -12.46
N THR A 96 -7.66 -9.76 -11.16
CA THR A 96 -7.49 -11.12 -10.62
C THR A 96 -8.74 -11.53 -9.85
N PRO A 97 -9.01 -12.84 -9.65
CA PRO A 97 -10.15 -13.30 -8.85
C PRO A 97 -9.91 -13.22 -7.34
N LEU A 98 -8.84 -12.54 -6.90
CA LEU A 98 -8.50 -12.40 -5.48
C LEU A 98 -9.44 -11.38 -4.81
N GLU A 99 -10.02 -11.76 -3.66
CA GLU A 99 -10.84 -10.87 -2.82
C GLU A 99 -10.02 -9.68 -2.28
N GLY A 100 -8.71 -9.87 -2.16
CA GLY A 100 -7.75 -8.85 -1.77
C GLY A 100 -6.47 -9.48 -1.23
N VAL A 101 -5.46 -8.64 -1.04
CA VAL A 101 -4.20 -9.00 -0.39
C VAL A 101 -3.91 -8.00 0.71
N THR A 102 -3.69 -8.49 1.91
CA THR A 102 -3.31 -7.65 3.05
C THR A 102 -1.85 -7.25 2.93
N VAL A 103 -1.56 -5.96 2.77
CA VAL A 103 -0.20 -5.43 2.58
C VAL A 103 -0.05 -4.08 3.28
N ARG A 104 1.18 -3.59 3.40
CA ARG A 104 1.45 -2.24 3.86
C ARG A 104 1.08 -1.23 2.77
N ILE A 105 0.25 -0.25 3.12
CA ILE A 105 -0.13 0.86 2.23
C ILE A 105 1.08 1.71 1.83
N GLY A 106 0.96 2.38 0.67
CA GLY A 106 2.01 3.24 0.11
C GLY A 106 2.88 2.50 -0.90
N ALA A 107 4.19 2.74 -0.89
CA ALA A 107 5.10 2.14 -1.89
C ALA A 107 5.08 0.59 -1.94
N PRO A 108 5.03 -0.14 -0.80
CA PRO A 108 4.94 -1.60 -0.84
C PRO A 108 3.66 -2.09 -1.52
N GLU A 109 2.50 -1.49 -1.23
CA GLU A 109 1.24 -1.80 -1.90
C GLU A 109 1.37 -1.69 -3.41
N THR A 110 1.86 -0.57 -3.94
CA THR A 110 1.97 -0.34 -5.39
C THR A 110 2.79 -1.43 -6.06
N VAL A 111 3.96 -1.75 -5.49
CA VAL A 111 4.88 -2.74 -6.06
C VAL A 111 4.30 -4.14 -5.94
N LEU A 112 3.81 -4.54 -4.76
CA LEU A 112 3.34 -5.90 -4.52
C LEU A 112 2.06 -6.21 -5.31
N VAL A 113 1.11 -5.28 -5.37
CA VAL A 113 -0.10 -5.42 -6.19
C VAL A 113 0.27 -5.55 -7.67
N HIS A 114 1.23 -4.76 -8.15
CA HIS A 114 1.71 -4.86 -9.52
C HIS A 114 2.33 -6.23 -9.81
N VAL A 115 3.22 -6.72 -8.93
CA VAL A 115 3.88 -8.03 -9.07
C VAL A 115 2.86 -9.17 -9.08
N ILE A 116 1.89 -9.16 -8.17
CA ILE A 116 0.85 -10.20 -8.10
C ILE A 116 0.03 -10.22 -9.41
N ARG A 117 -0.39 -9.04 -9.89
CA ARG A 117 -1.16 -8.94 -11.12
C ARG A 117 -0.36 -9.42 -12.33
N ARG A 118 0.92 -9.06 -12.42
CA ARG A 118 1.79 -9.50 -13.51
C ARG A 118 2.01 -11.01 -13.48
N PHE A 119 2.20 -11.58 -12.29
CA PHE A 119 2.29 -13.04 -12.12
C PHE A 119 1.02 -13.72 -12.65
N HIS A 120 -0.16 -13.21 -12.30
CA HIS A 120 -1.45 -13.77 -12.73
C HIS A 120 -1.57 -13.85 -14.26
N TYR A 121 -1.14 -12.81 -14.97
CA TYR A 121 -1.26 -12.75 -16.43
C TYR A 121 -0.12 -13.41 -17.19
N GLU A 122 1.10 -13.40 -16.65
CA GLU A 122 2.29 -13.81 -17.42
C GLU A 122 2.81 -15.19 -17.04
N ILE A 123 2.48 -15.68 -15.85
CA ILE A 123 3.08 -16.90 -15.29
C ILE A 123 2.01 -17.97 -15.06
N ASP A 124 1.04 -17.71 -14.19
CA ASP A 124 -0.06 -18.64 -13.91
C ASP A 124 -1.24 -17.93 -13.26
N GLU A 125 -2.45 -18.36 -13.60
CA GLU A 125 -3.69 -17.81 -13.09
C GLU A 125 -3.87 -18.10 -11.60
N LEU A 126 -3.68 -17.05 -10.80
CA LEU A 126 -3.95 -17.05 -9.37
C LEU A 126 -5.43 -17.30 -9.02
N ARG A 127 -5.66 -18.14 -8.01
CA ARG A 127 -6.94 -18.45 -7.39
C ARG A 127 -6.98 -18.00 -5.93
N LYS A 128 -8.16 -18.08 -5.31
CA LYS A 128 -8.32 -17.83 -3.87
C LYS A 128 -7.37 -18.72 -3.07
N GLY A 129 -6.60 -18.09 -2.17
CA GLY A 129 -5.62 -18.77 -1.32
C GLY A 129 -4.20 -18.88 -1.91
N ASP A 130 -4.01 -18.56 -3.19
CA ASP A 130 -2.68 -18.62 -3.81
C ASP A 130 -1.77 -17.49 -3.35
N VAL A 131 -2.31 -16.38 -2.85
CA VAL A 131 -1.51 -15.26 -2.36
C VAL A 131 -1.71 -15.09 -0.87
N ILE A 132 -0.60 -15.12 -0.13
CA ILE A 132 -0.56 -14.82 1.29
C ILE A 132 0.22 -13.52 1.48
N GLY A 133 -0.49 -12.47 1.89
CA GLY A 133 0.09 -11.18 2.20
C GLY A 133 0.68 -11.12 3.60
N TRP A 134 0.24 -10.12 4.37
CA TRP A 134 0.64 -9.91 5.75
C TRP A 134 0.31 -11.10 6.63
N ARG A 135 1.19 -11.35 7.61
CA ARG A 135 1.00 -12.39 8.64
C ARG A 135 1.31 -11.80 10.00
N SER A 136 0.53 -12.18 11.01
CA SER A 136 0.78 -11.72 12.38
C SER A 136 2.23 -12.03 12.81
N PRO A 137 2.93 -11.10 13.47
CA PRO A 137 4.33 -11.24 13.89
C PRO A 137 4.64 -12.53 14.68
N GLY A 138 3.66 -13.05 15.44
CA GLY A 138 3.81 -14.29 16.19
C GLY A 138 3.78 -15.57 15.34
N THR A 139 3.34 -15.47 14.08
CA THR A 139 3.15 -16.61 13.16
C THR A 139 4.28 -16.77 12.14
N VAL A 140 5.19 -15.80 12.08
CA VAL A 140 6.36 -15.82 11.19
C VAL A 140 7.61 -16.18 11.99
N ARG A 141 8.51 -16.93 11.35
CA ARG A 141 9.80 -17.28 11.96
C ARG A 141 10.72 -16.06 11.95
N LYS A 142 11.34 -15.76 13.08
CA LYS A 142 12.31 -14.65 13.22
C LYS A 142 13.55 -14.95 12.38
N GLY A 143 14.09 -13.93 11.73
CA GLY A 143 15.36 -14.01 10.99
C GLY A 143 15.28 -14.66 9.60
N LEU A 144 14.11 -15.15 9.18
CA LEU A 144 13.91 -15.67 7.81
C LEU A 144 13.24 -14.62 6.91
N PRO A 145 13.44 -14.66 5.58
CA PRO A 145 12.82 -13.72 4.64
C PRO A 145 11.29 -13.63 4.77
N GLU A 146 10.61 -14.73 5.15
CA GLU A 146 9.17 -14.77 5.40
C GLU A 146 8.74 -13.86 6.56
N GLY A 147 9.66 -13.49 7.45
CA GLY A 147 9.44 -12.48 8.50
C GLY A 147 9.04 -11.11 7.94
N ASN A 148 9.38 -10.81 6.68
CA ASN A 148 8.97 -9.56 6.02
C ASN A 148 7.45 -9.48 5.75
N GLN A 149 6.72 -10.61 5.82
CA GLN A 149 5.27 -10.59 5.76
C GLN A 149 4.66 -9.86 6.98
N ALA A 150 5.32 -9.88 8.15
CA ALA A 150 4.81 -9.22 9.35
C ALA A 150 4.90 -7.69 9.32
N SER A 151 5.71 -7.12 8.43
CA SER A 151 5.70 -5.69 8.12
C SER A 151 4.83 -5.34 6.91
N GLY A 152 4.16 -6.34 6.31
CA GLY A 152 3.31 -6.18 5.12
C GLY A 152 4.06 -5.78 3.85
N THR A 153 5.38 -5.95 3.84
CA THR A 153 6.26 -5.56 2.72
C THR A 153 6.67 -6.73 1.84
N ALA A 154 6.17 -7.93 2.14
CA ALA A 154 6.38 -9.12 1.34
C ALA A 154 5.07 -9.90 1.21
N VAL A 155 4.96 -10.61 0.10
CA VAL A 155 3.88 -11.56 -0.17
C VAL A 155 4.48 -12.90 -0.56
N ARG A 156 3.72 -13.97 -0.34
CA ARG A 156 4.04 -15.30 -0.82
C ARG A 156 3.00 -15.73 -1.83
N ILE A 157 3.45 -16.04 -3.05
CA ILE A 157 2.60 -16.45 -4.16
C ILE A 157 2.77 -17.97 -4.36
N ARG A 158 1.65 -18.68 -4.48
CA ARG A 158 1.51 -20.13 -4.63
C ARG A 158 2.39 -20.92 -3.67
N PRO A 159 2.16 -20.81 -2.35
CA PRO A 159 2.92 -21.58 -1.37
C PRO A 159 2.89 -23.08 -1.71
N GLY A 160 4.06 -23.73 -1.71
CA GLY A 160 4.21 -25.16 -2.02
C GLY A 160 4.53 -25.48 -3.49
N HIS A 161 4.32 -24.56 -4.43
CA HIS A 161 4.63 -24.79 -5.85
C HIS A 161 6.10 -24.53 -6.19
N TYR A 162 6.79 -23.74 -5.36
CA TYR A 162 8.19 -23.40 -5.54
C TYR A 162 8.94 -23.68 -4.22
N PRO A 163 9.31 -24.96 -3.96
CA PRO A 163 10.06 -25.29 -2.77
C PRO A 163 11.45 -24.61 -2.79
N PRO A 164 12.07 -24.39 -1.61
CA PRO A 164 13.41 -23.83 -1.55
C PRO A 164 14.38 -24.59 -2.45
N GLY A 165 15.11 -23.87 -3.30
CA GLY A 165 16.07 -24.46 -4.25
C GLY A 165 15.49 -24.85 -5.62
N ALA A 166 14.18 -24.72 -5.84
CA ALA A 166 13.58 -24.94 -7.15
C ALA A 166 14.11 -23.91 -8.18
N LYS A 167 14.48 -24.38 -9.37
CA LYS A 167 14.90 -23.57 -10.53
C LYS A 167 14.03 -23.93 -11.73
N GLY A 168 13.82 -22.99 -12.65
CA GLY A 168 13.16 -23.23 -13.94
C GLY A 168 11.63 -23.38 -13.91
N GLY A 169 10.97 -23.19 -12.75
CA GLY A 169 9.52 -23.43 -12.62
C GLY A 169 8.59 -22.32 -13.16
N PHE A 170 9.14 -21.22 -13.68
CA PHE A 170 8.33 -20.08 -14.14
C PHE A 170 8.03 -20.10 -15.65
N PHE A 171 8.83 -20.81 -16.46
CA PHE A 171 8.67 -20.83 -17.93
C PHE A 171 8.96 -22.23 -18.49
N PRO A 172 7.95 -23.10 -18.65
CA PRO A 172 8.14 -24.43 -19.22
C PRO A 172 8.63 -24.43 -20.68
N SER A 173 8.41 -23.33 -21.42
CA SER A 173 8.59 -23.26 -22.87
C SER A 173 9.88 -22.60 -23.36
N ARG A 174 10.77 -22.12 -22.47
CA ARG A 174 12.10 -21.63 -22.88
C ARG A 174 13.17 -22.66 -22.56
N ARG A 175 13.37 -23.62 -23.48
CA ARG A 175 14.59 -24.43 -23.51
C ARG A 175 15.68 -23.61 -24.21
N SER A 176 16.82 -23.43 -23.54
CA SER A 176 18.10 -23.12 -24.18
C SER A 176 18.72 -24.39 -24.72
#